data_AF-A0A3C0PHB2-F1
#
_entry.id   AF-A0A3C0PHB2-F1
#
_cell.length_a   1.000
_cell.length_b   1.000
_cell.length_c   1.000
_cell.angle_alpha   90.00
_cell.angle_beta   90.00
_cell.angle_gamma   90.00
#
_symmetry.space_group_name_H-M   'P 1'
#
loop_
_entity.id
_entity.type
_entity.pdbx_description
1 polymer ?
#
loop_
_entity_poly.entity_id
_entity_poly.type
_entity_poly.pdbx_seq_one_letter_code
_entity_poly.pdbx_strand_id
1 'polypeptide(L)'
;MCEECGCSEKQDSAGHLSENINSKSHHHSHASKIDIGLSALQKNDLLAAENRQFFMDRNVLAVNLISSPGSGKTTLLEQMAKRFGKKMAVVVGDIQTRRDAERIIESGSAAYQIETGGACHLDAHSVGHALEELDFNGVELCVIENVGNLVCPAAYDLGEAMKIAVLSTPEGDDKVLKYPAIFSRCSVLLINKMDIAKHLDFNVEKVSRECRSLNVNCDIFQIAAKTGLGIDEFCTYLMKKRSQYSC
;
A
#
# COMPACT_ATOMS: atom_id res chain seq x y z
N MET A 1 -17.44 -44.99 -32.56
CA MET A 1 -17.71 -43.86 -31.66
C MET A 1 -17.64 -42.60 -32.54
N CYS A 2 -18.72 -42.05 -33.09
CA CYS A 2 -20.15 -42.13 -32.77
C CYS A 2 -20.48 -41.84 -31.30
N GLU A 3 -21.43 -41.01 -30.89
CA GLU A 3 -22.34 -40.06 -31.55
C GLU A 3 -22.59 -38.94 -30.49
N GLU A 4 -23.21 -37.77 -30.69
CA GLU A 4 -24.01 -37.19 -31.78
C GLU A 4 -23.91 -35.64 -31.68
N CYS A 5 -24.58 -34.89 -32.56
CA CYS A 5 -25.04 -33.51 -32.31
C CYS A 5 -26.56 -33.49 -32.43
N GLY A 6 -27.26 -33.27 -31.32
CA GLY A 6 -28.72 -33.41 -31.23
C GLY A 6 -29.51 -32.23 -31.80
N CYS A 7 -29.52 -32.09 -33.12
CA CYS A 7 -30.53 -31.27 -33.82
C CYS A 7 -31.64 -32.17 -34.38
N SER A 8 -32.87 -31.98 -33.90
CA SER A 8 -34.06 -32.67 -34.39
C SER A 8 -35.16 -31.69 -34.79
N GLU A 9 -35.19 -31.33 -36.09
CA GLU A 9 -36.36 -30.72 -36.71
C GLU A 9 -37.37 -31.78 -37.14
N LYS A 10 -38.61 -31.69 -36.62
CA LYS A 10 -39.89 -32.12 -37.24
C LYS A 10 -41.04 -31.40 -36.51
N GLN A 11 -42.15 -31.01 -37.11
CA GLN A 11 -42.56 -30.79 -38.51
C GLN A 11 -43.82 -29.91 -38.46
N ASP A 12 -44.12 -29.17 -39.54
CA ASP A 12 -45.45 -28.76 -40.04
C ASP A 12 -46.56 -28.40 -39.01
N SER A 13 -47.16 -27.20 -39.03
CA SER A 13 -48.10 -26.85 -40.11
C SER A 13 -48.77 -25.46 -39.92
N ALA A 14 -49.15 -24.88 -41.07
CA ALA A 14 -50.28 -23.97 -41.31
C ALA A 14 -50.41 -22.62 -40.54
N GLY A 15 -50.41 -21.52 -41.32
CA GLY A 15 -51.55 -20.59 -41.28
C GLY A 15 -51.28 -19.08 -41.24
N HIS A 16 -51.72 -18.39 -42.31
CA HIS A 16 -52.19 -16.99 -42.35
C HIS A 16 -51.23 -15.80 -42.14
N LEU A 17 -50.77 -15.26 -43.28
CA LEU A 17 -51.18 -13.94 -43.83
C LEU A 17 -51.44 -12.77 -42.84
N SER A 18 -50.60 -11.71 -42.91
CA SER A 18 -50.93 -10.41 -43.53
C SER A 18 -50.17 -9.21 -42.93
N GLU A 19 -49.49 -8.51 -43.85
CA GLU A 19 -49.35 -7.05 -44.03
C GLU A 19 -48.89 -6.07 -42.92
N ASN A 20 -47.97 -5.21 -43.36
CA ASN A 20 -47.49 -4.00 -42.68
C ASN A 20 -48.61 -2.99 -42.34
N ILE A 21 -48.54 -2.40 -41.14
CA ILE A 21 -48.89 -0.98 -40.96
C ILE A 21 -47.78 -0.29 -40.17
N ASN A 22 -47.17 0.71 -40.79
CA ASN A 22 -46.10 1.53 -40.23
C ASN A 22 -46.68 2.83 -39.66
N SER A 23 -46.53 3.13 -38.36
CA SER A 23 -46.88 4.45 -37.84
C SER A 23 -46.16 4.84 -36.53
N LYS A 24 -45.77 6.13 -36.47
CA LYS A 24 -45.52 6.97 -35.27
C LYS A 24 -44.19 6.83 -34.51
N SER A 25 -43.23 7.63 -35.00
CA SER A 25 -42.56 8.71 -34.25
C SER A 25 -42.46 8.61 -32.72
N HIS A 26 -41.23 8.49 -32.21
CA HIS A 26 -40.86 9.02 -30.89
C HIS A 26 -39.54 9.79 -30.96
N HIS A 27 -39.61 11.12 -30.79
CA HIS A 27 -38.43 11.93 -30.47
C HIS A 27 -38.03 11.64 -29.02
N HIS A 28 -36.96 10.86 -28.83
CA HIS A 28 -36.30 10.76 -27.54
C HIS A 28 -35.18 11.79 -27.46
N SER A 29 -35.50 12.95 -26.86
CA SER A 29 -34.49 13.89 -26.38
C SER A 29 -33.71 13.26 -25.22
N HIS A 30 -32.63 12.54 -25.53
CA HIS A 30 -31.68 12.09 -24.53
C HIS A 30 -30.94 13.30 -23.96
N ALA A 31 -31.53 13.91 -22.92
CA ALA A 31 -30.79 14.71 -21.96
C ALA A 31 -29.88 13.73 -21.19
N SER A 32 -28.68 13.49 -21.72
CA SER A 32 -27.64 12.76 -21.02
C SER A 32 -27.26 13.54 -19.77
N LYS A 33 -27.71 13.05 -18.61
CA LYS A 33 -27.03 13.34 -17.35
C LYS A 33 -25.61 12.82 -17.51
N ILE A 34 -24.66 13.74 -17.73
CA ILE A 34 -23.25 13.44 -17.67
C ILE A 34 -22.94 13.23 -16.18
N ASP A 35 -23.02 11.97 -15.75
CA ASP A 35 -22.54 11.56 -14.44
C ASP A 35 -21.01 11.65 -14.49
N ILE A 36 -20.45 12.72 -13.91
CA ILE A 36 -19.00 12.94 -13.87
C ILE A 36 -18.44 12.03 -12.77
N GLY A 37 -18.44 10.74 -13.05
CA GLY A 37 -17.95 9.71 -12.14
C GLY A 37 -16.47 9.90 -11.87
N LEU A 38 -16.13 10.19 -10.61
CA LEU A 38 -14.74 10.25 -10.15
C LEU A 38 -14.01 8.93 -10.47
N SER A 39 -12.77 9.05 -10.95
CA SER A 39 -11.88 7.90 -11.14
C SER A 39 -11.60 7.21 -9.80
N ALA A 40 -11.18 5.94 -9.86
CA ALA A 40 -10.84 5.17 -8.66
C ALA A 40 -9.76 5.86 -7.80
N LEU A 41 -8.76 6.49 -8.43
CA LEU A 41 -7.73 7.25 -7.72
C LEU A 41 -8.30 8.51 -7.05
N GLN A 42 -9.14 9.30 -7.73
CA GLN A 42 -9.77 10.47 -7.10
C GLN A 42 -10.66 10.10 -5.91
N LYS A 43 -11.33 8.94 -5.95
CA LYS A 43 -12.09 8.42 -4.79
C LYS A 43 -11.16 8.00 -3.65
N ASN A 44 -10.04 7.36 -3.96
CA ASN A 44 -8.99 7.03 -2.98
C ASN A 44 -8.44 8.31 -2.32
N ASP A 45 -8.14 9.35 -3.10
CA ASP A 45 -7.52 10.58 -2.61
C ASP A 45 -8.44 11.36 -1.64
N LEU A 46 -9.76 11.28 -1.82
CA LEU A 46 -10.74 11.83 -0.86
C LEU A 46 -10.68 11.09 0.48
N LEU A 47 -10.69 9.75 0.46
CA LEU A 47 -10.58 8.93 1.68
C LEU A 47 -9.20 9.05 2.33
N ALA A 48 -8.14 9.26 1.55
CA ALA A 48 -6.81 9.55 2.05
C ALA A 48 -6.76 10.90 2.80
N ALA A 49 -7.54 11.90 2.36
CA ALA A 49 -7.68 13.15 3.09
C ALA A 49 -8.40 12.96 4.45
N GLU A 50 -9.41 12.10 4.51
CA GLU A 50 -10.12 11.75 5.75
C GLU A 50 -9.18 11.02 6.74
N ASN A 51 -8.45 9.99 6.28
CA ASN A 51 -7.43 9.29 7.07
C ASN A 51 -6.35 10.25 7.60
N ARG A 52 -5.88 11.18 6.74
CA ARG A 52 -4.89 12.18 7.13
C ARG A 52 -5.41 13.10 8.24
N GLN A 53 -6.66 13.56 8.14
CA GLN A 53 -7.28 14.37 9.17
C GLN A 53 -7.40 13.58 10.49
N PHE A 54 -7.80 12.30 10.45
CA PHE A 54 -7.84 11.43 11.61
C PHE A 54 -6.50 11.37 12.37
N PHE A 55 -5.39 11.26 11.64
CA PHE A 55 -4.04 11.25 12.22
C PHE A 55 -3.63 12.62 12.77
N MET A 56 -3.93 13.71 12.05
CA MET A 56 -3.62 15.08 12.46
C MET A 56 -4.37 15.46 13.75
N ASP A 57 -5.67 15.17 13.83
CA ASP A 57 -6.51 15.45 15.01
C ASP A 57 -6.01 14.75 16.28
N ARG A 58 -5.30 13.62 16.12
CA ARG A 58 -4.73 12.81 17.22
C ARG A 58 -3.24 13.08 17.45
N ASN A 59 -2.63 13.96 16.66
CA ASN A 59 -1.19 14.19 16.64
C ASN A 59 -0.36 12.89 16.49
N VAL A 60 -0.80 12.02 15.59
CA VAL A 60 -0.14 10.74 15.26
C VAL A 60 0.65 10.92 13.96
N LEU A 61 1.93 10.54 13.96
CA LEU A 61 2.68 10.45 12.70
C LEU A 61 2.29 9.16 11.99
N ALA A 62 1.66 9.25 10.81
CA ALA A 62 1.40 8.09 9.96
C ALA A 62 2.47 7.92 8.88
N VAL A 63 3.02 6.73 8.72
CA VAL A 63 4.03 6.42 7.69
C VAL A 63 3.69 5.14 6.93
N ASN A 64 3.89 5.13 5.61
CA ASN A 64 3.56 4.01 4.72
C ASN A 64 4.85 3.27 4.31
N LEU A 65 5.02 2.03 4.79
CA LEU A 65 6.22 1.21 4.63
C LEU A 65 6.07 0.28 3.41
N ILE A 66 6.79 0.60 2.33
CA ILE A 66 6.68 -0.04 1.01
C ILE A 66 7.99 -0.77 0.68
N SER A 67 7.92 -2.01 0.20
CA SER A 67 9.11 -2.83 -0.12
C SER A 67 8.81 -3.92 -1.14
N SER A 68 9.82 -4.63 -1.63
CA SER A 68 9.63 -5.95 -2.26
C SER A 68 9.16 -7.00 -1.22
N PRO A 69 8.62 -8.16 -1.65
CA PRO A 69 8.44 -9.31 -0.76
C PRO A 69 9.78 -9.71 -0.11
N GLY A 70 9.76 -10.05 1.17
CA GLY A 70 10.96 -10.52 1.87
C GLY A 70 12.03 -9.46 2.18
N SER A 71 11.82 -8.17 1.91
CA SER A 71 12.77 -7.10 2.28
C SER A 71 12.94 -6.92 3.80
N GLY A 72 12.08 -7.54 4.61
CA GLY A 72 12.20 -7.59 6.08
C GLY A 72 11.35 -6.57 6.84
N LYS A 73 10.21 -6.13 6.28
CA LYS A 73 9.29 -5.16 6.89
C LYS A 73 8.77 -5.59 8.26
N THR A 74 8.15 -6.77 8.39
CA THR A 74 7.69 -7.28 9.68
C THR A 74 8.79 -7.29 10.74
N THR A 75 10.01 -7.70 10.38
CA THR A 75 11.13 -7.74 11.35
C THR A 75 11.68 -6.37 11.71
N LEU A 76 11.58 -5.39 10.81
CA LEU A 76 11.78 -3.98 11.16
C LEU A 76 10.70 -3.54 12.17
N LEU A 77 9.44 -3.90 11.95
CA LEU A 77 8.31 -3.54 12.82
C LEU A 77 8.38 -4.24 14.19
N GLU A 78 8.80 -5.50 14.28
CA GLU A 78 9.10 -6.20 15.54
C GLU A 78 10.18 -5.44 16.35
N GLN A 79 11.20 -4.88 15.69
CA GLN A 79 12.25 -4.09 16.35
C GLN A 79 11.78 -2.69 16.77
N MET A 80 10.90 -2.06 15.98
CA MET A 80 10.28 -0.78 16.33
C MET A 80 9.27 -0.95 17.47
N ALA A 81 8.49 -2.02 17.47
CA ALA A 81 7.51 -2.36 18.51
C ALA A 81 8.17 -2.53 19.88
N LYS A 82 9.33 -3.20 19.94
CA LYS A 82 10.12 -3.33 21.18
C LYS A 82 10.64 -2.00 21.74
N ARG A 83 10.66 -0.93 20.93
CA ARG A 83 11.14 0.41 21.31
C ARG A 83 10.00 1.37 21.65
N PHE A 84 8.92 1.35 20.87
CA PHE A 84 7.75 2.21 21.07
C PHE A 84 6.70 1.61 22.02
N GLY A 85 6.59 0.28 22.07
CA GLY A 85 5.51 -0.43 22.75
C GLY A 85 4.14 0.09 22.31
N LYS A 86 3.29 0.42 23.29
CA LYS A 86 1.95 0.97 23.08
C LYS A 86 1.90 2.34 22.38
N LYS A 87 3.03 3.04 22.24
CA LYS A 87 3.11 4.30 21.46
C LYS A 87 3.09 4.08 19.95
N MET A 88 3.19 2.84 19.48
CA MET A 88 3.06 2.50 18.07
C MET A 88 1.85 1.59 17.84
N ALA A 89 1.11 1.91 16.79
CA ALA A 89 0.09 1.05 16.19
C ALA A 89 0.50 0.69 14.75
N VAL A 90 0.14 -0.49 14.27
CA VAL A 90 0.47 -0.95 12.91
C VAL A 90 -0.78 -1.44 12.17
N VAL A 91 -0.98 -0.94 10.95
CA VAL A 91 -1.92 -1.50 9.99
C VAL A 91 -1.12 -2.41 9.06
N VAL A 92 -1.41 -3.71 9.04
CA VAL A 92 -0.66 -4.73 8.29
C VAL A 92 -1.45 -5.13 7.05
N GLY A 93 -0.89 -4.91 5.85
CA GLY A 93 -1.45 -5.36 4.59
C GLY A 93 -0.71 -6.58 4.03
N ASP A 94 -1.33 -7.75 4.12
CA ASP A 94 -0.84 -8.98 3.49
C ASP A 94 -1.97 -9.69 2.73
N ILE A 95 -1.59 -10.55 1.78
CA ILE A 95 -2.51 -11.27 0.90
C ILE A 95 -3.39 -12.21 1.72
N GLN A 96 -2.81 -12.96 2.67
CA GLN A 96 -3.48 -13.93 3.52
C GLN A 96 -2.71 -14.13 4.85
N THR A 97 -3.44 -14.52 5.91
CA THR A 97 -2.96 -14.83 7.27
C THR A 97 -2.66 -13.61 8.16
N ARG A 98 -2.86 -13.78 9.48
CA ARG A 98 -2.69 -12.74 10.51
C ARG A 98 -1.31 -12.75 11.20
N ARG A 99 -0.39 -13.60 10.72
CA ARG A 99 0.89 -13.93 11.38
C ARG A 99 1.77 -12.70 11.62
N ASP A 100 1.74 -11.74 10.70
CA ASP A 100 2.58 -10.55 10.81
C ASP A 100 2.02 -9.54 11.82
N ALA A 101 0.70 -9.38 11.91
CA ALA A 101 0.07 -8.63 12.99
C ALA A 101 0.28 -9.29 14.38
N GLU A 102 0.15 -10.61 14.47
CA GLU A 102 0.39 -11.37 15.72
C GLU A 102 1.81 -11.15 16.26
N ARG A 103 2.84 -11.24 15.40
CA ARG A 103 4.25 -10.99 15.77
C ARG A 103 4.53 -9.57 16.27
N ILE A 104 3.81 -8.58 15.75
CA ILE A 104 3.91 -7.18 16.19
C ILE A 104 3.25 -6.99 17.57
N ILE A 105 2.11 -7.65 17.79
CA ILE A 105 1.42 -7.67 19.10
C ILE A 105 2.29 -8.34 20.17
N GLU A 106 2.88 -9.50 19.86
CA GLU A 106 3.86 -10.18 20.72
C GLU A 106 5.10 -9.30 21.01
N SER A 107 5.47 -8.42 20.07
CA SER A 107 6.57 -7.46 20.23
C SER A 107 6.19 -6.18 21.00
N GLY A 108 4.91 -6.01 21.40
CA GLY A 108 4.46 -5.00 22.36
C GLY A 108 3.68 -3.81 21.79
N SER A 109 3.34 -3.80 20.49
CA SER A 109 2.58 -2.73 19.83
C SER A 109 1.21 -3.21 19.35
N ALA A 110 0.23 -2.31 19.24
CA ALA A 110 -1.06 -2.68 18.67
C ALA A 110 -0.91 -2.97 17.16
N ALA A 111 -1.61 -3.98 16.63
CA ALA A 111 -1.63 -4.24 15.19
C ALA A 111 -3.00 -4.73 14.71
N TYR A 112 -3.40 -4.33 13.51
CA TYR A 112 -4.59 -4.81 12.82
C TYR A 112 -4.23 -5.33 11.43
N GLN A 113 -4.79 -6.47 11.05
CA GLN A 113 -4.53 -7.12 9.77
C GLN A 113 -5.63 -6.77 8.75
N ILE A 114 -5.24 -6.17 7.64
CA ILE A 114 -6.02 -6.13 6.40
C ILE A 114 -5.63 -7.36 5.58
N GLU A 115 -6.59 -8.20 5.24
CA GLU A 115 -6.42 -9.28 4.27
C GLU A 115 -6.79 -8.74 2.88
N THR A 116 -5.81 -8.56 1.99
CA THR A 116 -6.03 -7.82 0.73
C THR A 116 -6.75 -8.61 -0.36
N GLY A 117 -7.08 -9.89 -0.11
CA GLY A 117 -7.79 -10.75 -1.07
C GLY A 117 -7.05 -10.97 -2.39
N GLY A 118 -5.74 -10.72 -2.43
CA GLY A 118 -4.91 -10.76 -3.64
C GLY A 118 -4.64 -9.40 -4.29
N ALA A 119 -5.13 -8.29 -3.73
CA ALA A 119 -4.76 -6.95 -4.22
C ALA A 119 -3.27 -6.65 -3.97
N CYS A 120 -2.63 -6.01 -4.96
CA CYS A 120 -1.18 -5.76 -4.99
C CYS A 120 -0.71 -4.53 -4.18
N HIS A 121 -1.63 -3.88 -3.45
CA HIS A 121 -1.46 -2.67 -2.66
C HIS A 121 -2.59 -2.57 -1.62
N LEU A 122 -2.40 -1.73 -0.60
CA LEU A 122 -3.49 -1.17 0.20
C LEU A 122 -4.08 0.09 -0.46
N ASP A 123 -5.34 0.40 -0.15
CA ASP A 123 -6.02 1.64 -0.52
C ASP A 123 -6.46 2.43 0.74
N ALA A 124 -6.82 3.70 0.58
CA ALA A 124 -7.20 4.54 1.71
C ALA A 124 -8.48 4.04 2.43
N HIS A 125 -9.40 3.40 1.70
CA HIS A 125 -10.64 2.86 2.27
C HIS A 125 -10.36 1.75 3.29
N SER A 126 -9.59 0.74 2.87
CA SER A 126 -9.21 -0.40 3.73
C SER A 126 -8.35 0.03 4.92
N VAL A 127 -7.48 1.03 4.73
CA VAL A 127 -6.76 1.65 5.85
C VAL A 127 -7.72 2.33 6.82
N GLY A 128 -8.68 3.13 6.33
CA GLY A 128 -9.67 3.82 7.18
C GLY A 128 -10.41 2.88 8.11
N HIS A 129 -10.95 1.76 7.59
CA HIS A 129 -11.59 0.72 8.41
C HIS A 129 -10.64 0.11 9.46
N ALA A 130 -9.37 -0.11 9.12
CA ALA A 130 -8.38 -0.60 10.08
C ALA A 130 -8.02 0.43 11.18
N LEU A 131 -8.25 1.73 10.95
CA LEU A 131 -8.06 2.77 11.98
C LEU A 131 -9.21 2.81 12.99
N GLU A 132 -10.42 2.38 12.62
CA GLU A 132 -11.56 2.27 13.53
C GLU A 132 -11.40 1.13 14.55
N GLU A 133 -10.68 0.09 14.17
CA GLU A 133 -10.44 -1.13 14.97
C GLU A 133 -9.25 -1.03 15.94
N LEU A 134 -8.46 0.05 15.86
CA LEU A 134 -7.27 0.28 16.68
C LEU A 134 -7.51 1.34 17.76
N ASP A 135 -7.10 1.08 19.00
CA ASP A 135 -7.07 2.10 20.05
C ASP A 135 -5.87 3.04 19.84
N PHE A 136 -6.16 4.31 19.55
CA PHE A 136 -5.16 5.36 19.36
C PHE A 136 -4.81 6.12 20.64
N ASN A 137 -5.34 5.74 21.81
CA ASN A 137 -5.04 6.40 23.08
C ASN A 137 -3.55 6.25 23.47
N GLY A 138 -2.81 7.35 23.42
CA GLY A 138 -1.37 7.37 23.68
C GLY A 138 -0.50 6.88 22.52
N VAL A 139 -1.07 6.63 21.34
CA VAL A 139 -0.31 6.34 20.12
C VAL A 139 0.35 7.62 19.61
N GLU A 140 1.60 7.48 19.18
CA GLU A 140 2.45 8.55 18.65
C GLU A 140 2.83 8.30 17.18
N LEU A 141 2.92 7.02 16.80
CA LEU A 141 3.30 6.55 15.47
C LEU A 141 2.30 5.51 14.97
N CYS A 142 1.73 5.72 13.80
CA CYS A 142 1.06 4.68 13.04
C CYS A 142 1.96 4.26 11.87
N VAL A 143 2.25 2.96 11.75
CA VAL A 143 2.94 2.42 10.57
C VAL A 143 1.96 1.60 9.76
N ILE A 144 1.82 1.93 8.47
CA ILE A 144 1.05 1.14 7.52
C ILE A 144 2.05 0.25 6.80
N GLU A 145 2.09 -1.04 7.14
CA GLU A 145 2.87 -2.03 6.40
C GLU A 145 2.14 -2.38 5.11
N ASN A 146 2.64 -1.89 3.97
CA ASN A 146 2.00 -2.15 2.68
C ASN A 146 2.34 -3.56 2.16
N VAL A 147 1.53 -4.03 1.20
CA VAL A 147 1.80 -5.26 0.45
C VAL A 147 3.22 -5.23 -0.13
N GLY A 148 3.90 -6.37 -0.15
CA GLY A 148 5.24 -6.50 -0.73
C GLY A 148 5.27 -6.24 -2.24
N ASN A 149 5.31 -4.97 -2.64
CA ASN A 149 5.34 -4.53 -4.02
C ASN A 149 5.96 -3.11 -4.15
N LEU A 150 6.93 -2.93 -5.05
CA LEU A 150 7.52 -1.62 -5.35
C LEU A 150 6.77 -0.83 -6.45
N VAL A 151 5.74 -1.42 -7.07
CA VAL A 151 5.00 -0.84 -8.21
C VAL A 151 3.64 -0.28 -7.78
N CYS A 152 2.65 -1.13 -7.42
CA CYS A 152 1.29 -0.66 -7.16
C CYS A 152 1.21 0.39 -6.02
N PRO A 153 1.84 0.19 -4.84
CA PRO A 153 1.74 1.13 -3.72
C PRO A 153 2.34 2.52 -3.99
N ALA A 154 3.14 2.69 -5.05
CA ALA A 154 3.68 4.00 -5.41
C ALA A 154 2.59 5.00 -5.80
N ALA A 155 1.47 4.52 -6.37
CA ALA A 155 0.40 5.35 -6.94
C ALA A 155 -0.72 5.74 -5.95
N TYR A 156 -0.89 5.01 -4.84
CA TYR A 156 -1.99 5.19 -3.91
C TYR A 156 -1.56 5.99 -2.68
N ASP A 157 -2.28 7.06 -2.36
CA ASP A 157 -2.19 7.78 -1.09
C ASP A 157 -3.10 7.08 -0.06
N LEU A 158 -2.65 6.88 1.18
CA LEU A 158 -3.41 6.23 2.24
C LEU A 158 -3.76 7.22 3.37
N GLY A 159 -3.36 8.47 3.24
CA GLY A 159 -3.42 9.50 4.30
C GLY A 159 -2.16 9.59 5.15
N GLU A 160 -1.09 8.89 4.77
CA GLU A 160 0.20 8.99 5.46
C GLU A 160 0.83 10.39 5.34
N ALA A 161 1.70 10.72 6.30
CA ALA A 161 2.56 11.88 6.25
C ALA A 161 3.78 11.67 5.34
N MET A 162 4.28 10.42 5.24
CA MET A 162 5.41 10.06 4.36
C MET A 162 5.42 8.59 3.94
N LYS A 163 5.87 8.36 2.69
CA LYS A 163 6.24 7.02 2.19
C LYS A 163 7.68 6.69 2.57
N ILE A 164 7.90 5.48 3.05
CA ILE A 164 9.20 4.93 3.45
C ILE A 164 9.45 3.69 2.60
N ALA A 165 10.46 3.75 1.73
CA ALA A 165 10.87 2.62 0.91
C ALA A 165 11.88 1.75 1.67
N VAL A 166 11.71 0.43 1.63
CA VAL A 166 12.70 -0.54 2.13
C VAL A 166 13.29 -1.32 0.96
N LEU A 167 14.59 -1.18 0.77
CA LEU A 167 15.38 -1.95 -0.19
C LEU A 167 16.33 -2.85 0.60
N SER A 168 16.24 -4.16 0.45
CA SER A 168 17.19 -5.07 1.12
C SER A 168 18.36 -5.46 0.23
N THR A 169 19.55 -5.58 0.82
CA THR A 169 20.80 -5.85 0.09
C THR A 169 20.78 -7.05 -0.87
N PRO A 170 20.07 -8.18 -0.60
CA PRO A 170 19.99 -9.31 -1.55
C PRO A 170 19.15 -9.03 -2.80
N GLU A 171 18.41 -7.91 -2.86
CA GLU A 171 17.62 -7.55 -4.04
C GLU A 171 18.50 -7.02 -5.19
N GLY A 172 19.70 -6.51 -4.87
CA GLY A 172 20.61 -5.85 -5.80
C GLY A 172 20.56 -4.33 -5.72
N ASP A 173 21.65 -3.68 -6.10
CA ASP A 173 21.85 -2.22 -6.01
C ASP A 173 21.29 -1.44 -7.22
N ASP A 174 20.49 -2.11 -8.07
CA ASP A 174 19.93 -1.60 -9.33
C ASP A 174 18.44 -1.21 -9.23
N LYS A 175 17.82 -1.44 -8.07
CA LYS A 175 16.37 -1.29 -7.88
C LYS A 175 15.89 0.15 -7.97
N VAL A 176 16.74 1.11 -7.62
CA VAL A 176 16.35 2.52 -7.52
C VAL A 176 15.86 3.05 -8.87
N LEU A 177 16.68 2.93 -9.91
CA LEU A 177 16.29 3.34 -11.27
C LEU A 177 15.33 2.36 -11.96
N LYS A 178 15.18 1.12 -11.47
CA LYS A 178 14.17 0.16 -11.97
C LYS A 178 12.75 0.43 -11.47
N TYR A 179 12.58 1.04 -10.30
CA TYR A 179 11.27 1.38 -9.73
C TYR A 179 11.15 2.88 -9.38
N PRO A 180 11.39 3.79 -10.35
CA PRO A 180 11.58 5.20 -10.06
C PRO A 180 10.33 5.88 -9.45
N ALA A 181 9.14 5.31 -9.67
CA ALA A 181 7.89 5.82 -9.14
C ALA A 181 7.81 5.80 -7.59
N ILE A 182 8.38 4.79 -6.93
CA ILE A 182 8.44 4.77 -5.46
C ILE A 182 9.62 5.60 -4.94
N PHE A 183 10.81 5.48 -5.54
CA PHE A 183 12.02 6.16 -5.07
C PHE A 183 12.01 7.69 -5.31
N SER A 184 11.21 8.20 -6.25
CA SER A 184 10.95 9.64 -6.40
C SER A 184 9.91 10.18 -5.40
N ARG A 185 9.14 9.31 -4.72
CA ARG A 185 8.03 9.69 -3.82
C ARG A 185 8.28 9.36 -2.36
N CYS A 186 9.21 8.46 -2.03
CA CYS A 186 9.55 8.17 -0.65
C CYS A 186 10.38 9.30 -0.02
N SER A 187 9.98 9.75 1.16
CA SER A 187 10.75 10.72 1.96
C SER A 187 11.93 10.06 2.65
N VAL A 188 11.88 8.73 2.83
CA VAL A 188 12.93 7.93 3.46
C VAL A 188 13.21 6.67 2.65
N LEU A 189 14.49 6.33 2.50
CA LEU A 189 14.97 5.04 2.01
C LEU A 189 15.71 4.28 3.14
N LEU A 190 15.21 3.10 3.48
CA LEU A 190 15.86 2.16 4.39
C LEU A 190 16.58 1.08 3.57
N ILE A 191 17.91 1.08 3.60
CA ILE A 191 18.74 0.02 3.04
C ILE A 191 18.91 -1.05 4.11
N ASN A 192 18.15 -2.15 3.99
CA ASN A 192 18.05 -3.19 5.02
C ASN A 192 18.95 -4.42 4.74
N LYS A 193 19.17 -5.23 5.77
CA LYS A 193 20.05 -6.42 5.77
C LYS A 193 21.52 -6.05 5.55
N MET A 194 21.96 -4.93 6.14
CA MET A 194 23.36 -4.50 6.10
C MET A 194 24.31 -5.46 6.83
N ASP A 195 23.79 -6.32 7.72
CA ASP A 195 24.55 -7.38 8.42
C ASP A 195 25.15 -8.42 7.46
N ILE A 196 24.53 -8.63 6.29
CA ILE A 196 25.01 -9.55 5.24
C ILE A 196 25.58 -8.84 4.00
N ALA A 197 25.56 -7.50 3.94
CA ALA A 197 26.00 -6.74 2.76
C ALA A 197 27.43 -7.09 2.31
N LYS A 198 28.34 -7.35 3.26
CA LYS A 198 29.74 -7.75 2.99
C LYS A 198 29.90 -9.09 2.25
N HIS A 199 28.83 -9.85 2.07
CA HIS A 199 28.79 -11.13 1.34
C HIS A 199 28.08 -10.99 -0.02
N LEU A 200 27.71 -9.78 -0.42
CA LEU A 200 26.93 -9.46 -1.60
C LEU A 200 27.65 -8.39 -2.42
N ASP A 201 27.47 -8.41 -3.74
CA ASP A 201 27.89 -7.30 -4.60
C ASP A 201 26.80 -6.21 -4.55
N PHE A 202 26.89 -5.35 -3.55
CA PHE A 202 25.90 -4.30 -3.28
C PHE A 202 26.58 -2.96 -2.97
N ASN A 203 26.44 -1.99 -3.89
CA ASN A 203 27.04 -0.67 -3.74
C ASN A 203 26.06 0.35 -3.12
N VAL A 204 26.22 0.60 -1.82
CA VAL A 204 25.43 1.59 -1.06
C VAL A 204 25.55 3.01 -1.63
N GLU A 205 26.73 3.42 -2.10
CA GLU A 205 26.95 4.77 -2.66
C GLU A 205 26.25 4.94 -4.01
N LYS A 206 26.22 3.89 -4.83
CA LYS A 206 25.43 3.85 -6.07
C LYS A 206 23.94 4.04 -5.77
N VAL A 207 23.38 3.25 -4.86
CA VAL A 207 21.97 3.36 -4.41
C VAL A 207 21.67 4.76 -3.89
N SER A 208 22.57 5.31 -3.06
CA SER A 208 22.39 6.63 -2.44
C SER A 208 22.40 7.76 -3.48
N ARG A 209 23.31 7.68 -4.47
CA ARG A 209 23.39 8.63 -5.59
C ARG A 209 22.18 8.53 -6.52
N GLU A 210 21.77 7.31 -6.89
CA GLU A 210 20.60 7.10 -7.74
C GLU A 210 19.32 7.57 -7.05
N CYS A 211 19.18 7.33 -5.75
CA CYS A 211 18.00 7.76 -4.98
C CYS A 211 17.93 9.29 -4.92
N ARG A 212 19.05 9.96 -4.61
CA ARG A 212 19.13 11.43 -4.62
C ARG A 212 18.94 12.05 -6.01
N SER A 213 19.22 11.33 -7.09
CA SER A 213 18.93 11.80 -8.46
C SER A 213 17.45 11.73 -8.83
N LEU A 214 16.65 10.92 -8.12
CA LEU A 214 15.18 10.86 -8.25
C LEU A 214 14.46 11.74 -7.23
N ASN A 215 14.98 11.83 -6.00
CA ASN A 215 14.48 12.69 -4.93
C ASN A 215 15.64 13.21 -4.06
N VAL A 216 16.01 14.47 -4.29
CA VAL A 216 17.10 15.16 -3.56
C VAL A 216 16.85 15.27 -2.05
N ASN A 217 15.58 15.22 -1.62
CA ASN A 217 15.16 15.35 -0.23
C ASN A 217 14.96 14.00 0.47
N CYS A 218 15.37 12.89 -0.14
CA CYS A 218 15.23 11.56 0.47
C CYS A 218 16.30 11.33 1.55
N ASP A 219 15.87 11.16 2.80
CA ASP A 219 16.73 10.74 3.91
C ASP A 219 17.04 9.24 3.78
N ILE A 220 18.31 8.84 3.91
CA ILE A 220 18.75 7.45 3.64
C ILE A 220 19.41 6.85 4.88
N PHE A 221 18.90 5.69 5.34
CA PHE A 221 19.44 4.97 6.50
C PHE A 221 19.93 3.58 6.10
N GLN A 222 21.07 3.18 6.65
CA GLN A 222 21.61 1.83 6.56
C GLN A 222 21.22 1.05 7.82
N ILE A 223 20.42 0.00 7.67
CA ILE A 223 19.85 -0.75 8.79
C ILE A 223 20.06 -2.27 8.64
N ALA A 224 19.97 -2.98 9.76
CA ALA A 224 19.80 -4.43 9.76
C ALA A 224 18.75 -4.82 10.81
N ALA A 225 17.51 -4.97 10.37
CA ALA A 225 16.38 -5.31 11.25
C ALA A 225 16.62 -6.59 12.08
N LYS A 226 17.42 -7.53 11.59
CA LYS A 226 17.78 -8.75 12.34
C LYS A 226 18.65 -8.47 13.57
N THR A 227 19.56 -7.50 13.51
CA THR A 227 20.52 -7.19 14.58
C THR A 227 20.17 -5.93 15.37
N GLY A 228 19.23 -5.11 14.87
CA GLY A 228 18.89 -3.81 15.45
C GLY A 228 19.78 -2.65 14.99
N LEU A 229 20.76 -2.89 14.10
CA LEU A 229 21.64 -1.85 13.56
C LEU A 229 20.81 -0.74 12.87
N GLY A 230 21.08 0.51 13.24
CA GLY A 230 20.44 1.71 12.67
C GLY A 230 18.98 1.94 13.06
N ILE A 231 18.35 1.02 13.81
CA ILE A 231 16.93 1.12 14.15
C ILE A 231 16.67 2.25 15.17
N ASP A 232 17.52 2.41 16.18
CA ASP A 232 17.37 3.48 17.19
C ASP A 232 17.50 4.88 16.59
N GLU A 233 18.41 5.05 15.63
CA GLU A 233 18.59 6.30 14.88
C GLU A 233 17.34 6.62 14.05
N PHE A 234 16.82 5.63 13.30
CA PHE A 234 15.61 5.76 12.51
C PHE A 234 14.36 6.05 13.36
N CYS A 235 14.18 5.35 14.50
CA CYS A 235 13.11 5.64 15.46
C CYS A 235 13.18 7.07 16.01
N THR A 236 14.39 7.54 16.34
CA THR A 236 14.64 8.92 16.82
C THR A 236 14.31 9.95 15.74
N TYR A 237 14.69 9.68 14.49
CA TYR A 237 14.34 10.49 13.33
C TYR A 237 12.82 10.61 13.14
N LEU A 238 12.08 9.51 13.24
CA LEU A 238 10.61 9.53 13.13
C LEU A 238 9.97 10.41 14.21
N MET A 239 10.42 10.32 15.46
CA MET A 239 9.91 11.16 16.55
C MET A 239 10.25 12.64 16.36
N LYS A 240 11.44 12.95 15.83
CA LYS A 240 11.79 14.33 15.43
C LYS A 240 10.89 14.85 14.31
N LYS A 241 10.56 14.03 13.31
CA LYS A 241 9.62 14.41 12.24
C LYS A 241 8.21 14.61 12.79
N ARG A 242 7.72 13.73 13.68
CA ARG A 242 6.42 13.93 14.36
C ARG A 242 6.31 15.32 14.98
N SER A 243 7.30 15.72 15.78
CA SER A 243 7.33 17.05 16.41
C SER A 243 7.32 18.23 15.44
N GLN A 244 7.69 18.02 14.17
CA GLN A 244 7.62 19.01 13.09
C GLN A 244 6.29 18.99 12.34
N TYR A 245 5.53 17.89 12.39
CA TYR A 245 4.17 17.78 11.87
C TYR A 245 3.10 18.26 12.87
N SER A 246 3.44 18.37 14.15
CA SER A 246 2.55 18.88 15.22
C SER A 246 2.46 20.42 15.30
N CYS A 247 3.14 21.15 14.43
CA CYS A 247 3.37 22.60 14.52
C CYS A 247 2.99 23.33 13.23
#